data_AF-A0A537R5X7-F1
#
_entry.id   AF-A0A537R5X7-F1
#
_cell.length_a   1.000
_cell.length_b   1.000
_cell.length_c   1.000
_cell.angle_alpha   90.00
_cell.angle_beta   90.00
_cell.angle_gamma   90.00
#
_symmetry.space_group_name_H-M   'P 1'
#
loop_
_entity.id
_entity.type
_entity.pdbx_description
1 polymer ?
#
loop_
_entity_poly.entity_id
_entity_poly.type
_entity_poly.pdbx_seq_one_letter_code
_entity_poly.pdbx_strand_id
1 'polypeptide(L)'
;MCLHAFLYLHRLKTDRPQASPFCQSFFDRMFADFDRSLRETGVGDLSVGKHVKRMARAFYGRILSYESGLAGDDAWLAAALARNVFGTVSAPESAANDLAYYVRSAVRALRSQSAADLLAGDISFEVPPGPSRITLSYLSGDAL
;
A
#
# COMPACT_ATOMS: atom_id res chain seq x y z
N MET A 1 4.91 1.58 -5.09
CA MET A 1 3.65 1.69 -5.86
C MET A 1 2.51 0.80 -5.33
N CYS A 2 2.71 -0.50 -5.12
CA CYS A 2 1.61 -1.43 -4.76
C CYS A 2 0.85 -1.07 -3.47
N LEU A 3 1.53 -0.49 -2.47
CA LEU A 3 0.91 -0.13 -1.19
C LEU A 3 -0.10 1.03 -1.34
N HIS A 4 0.25 2.09 -2.07
CA HIS A 4 -0.66 3.20 -2.33
C HIS A 4 -1.84 2.81 -3.22
N ALA A 5 -1.60 1.95 -4.22
CA ALA A 5 -2.68 1.36 -5.01
C ALA A 5 -3.66 0.56 -4.12
N PHE A 6 -3.12 -0.21 -3.16
CA PHE A 6 -3.94 -0.89 -2.16
C PHE A 6 -4.78 0.12 -1.33
N LEU A 7 -4.16 1.16 -0.76
CA LEU A 7 -4.86 2.17 0.04
C LEU A 7 -6.02 2.83 -0.73
N TYR A 8 -5.79 3.16 -2.00
CA TYR A 8 -6.79 3.77 -2.87
C TYR A 8 -7.96 2.82 -3.18
N LEU A 9 -7.65 1.60 -3.61
CA LEU A 9 -8.67 0.58 -3.91
C LEU A 9 -9.45 0.17 -2.65
N HIS A 10 -8.78 0.11 -1.50
CA HIS A 10 -9.41 -0.17 -0.21
C HIS A 10 -10.40 0.92 0.18
N ARG A 11 -10.06 2.20 -0.04
CA ARG A 11 -10.99 3.31 0.20
C ARG A 11 -12.19 3.26 -0.74
N LEU A 12 -11.98 3.01 -2.04
CA LEU A 12 -13.05 2.93 -3.03
C LEU A 12 -14.00 1.74 -2.83
N LYS A 13 -13.59 0.69 -2.10
CA LYS A 13 -14.48 -0.44 -1.76
C LYS A 13 -15.72 -0.03 -0.97
N THR A 14 -15.65 1.04 -0.17
CA THR A 14 -16.81 1.50 0.63
C THR A 14 -17.87 2.20 -0.21
N ASP A 15 -17.53 2.64 -1.43
CA ASP A 15 -18.41 3.41 -2.31
C ASP A 15 -18.93 2.56 -3.48
N ARG A 16 -18.98 1.23 -3.30
CA ARG A 16 -19.62 0.35 -4.28
C ARG A 16 -21.15 0.50 -4.21
N PRO A 17 -21.86 0.48 -5.35
CA PRO A 17 -21.39 0.08 -6.68
C PRO A 17 -20.72 1.20 -7.51
N GLN A 18 -20.85 2.47 -7.13
CA GLN A 18 -20.43 3.64 -7.91
C GLN A 18 -18.96 3.60 -8.34
N ALA A 19 -18.07 3.12 -7.47
CA ALA A 19 -16.64 3.03 -7.77
C ALA A 19 -16.22 1.84 -8.63
N SER A 20 -17.13 0.92 -8.99
CA SER A 20 -16.76 -0.31 -9.71
C SER A 20 -16.23 -0.08 -11.12
N PRO A 21 -16.82 0.80 -11.96
CA PRO A 21 -16.27 1.11 -13.28
C PRO A 21 -14.85 1.68 -13.20
N PHE A 22 -14.61 2.58 -12.24
CA PHE A 22 -13.29 3.14 -11.99
C PHE A 22 -12.27 2.05 -11.60
N CYS A 23 -12.64 1.18 -10.64
CA CYS A 23 -11.79 0.06 -10.25
C CYS A 23 -11.43 -0.83 -11.46
N GLN A 24 -12.39 -1.10 -12.34
CA GLN A 24 -12.15 -1.89 -13.54
C GLN A 24 -11.15 -1.20 -14.48
N SER A 25 -11.35 0.08 -14.78
CA SER A 25 -10.42 0.86 -15.62
C SER A 25 -9.01 0.94 -15.02
N PHE A 26 -8.89 1.03 -13.69
CA PHE A 26 -7.60 0.95 -13.00
C PHE A 26 -6.88 -0.38 -13.28
N PHE A 27 -7.58 -1.51 -13.14
CA PHE A 27 -6.99 -2.82 -13.39
C PHE A 27 -6.65 -3.03 -14.87
N ASP A 28 -7.50 -2.59 -15.79
CA ASP A 28 -7.24 -2.69 -17.23
C ASP A 28 -5.98 -1.91 -17.61
N ARG A 29 -5.83 -0.68 -17.10
CA ARG A 29 -4.63 0.14 -17.34
C ARG A 29 -3.38 -0.49 -16.74
N MET A 30 -3.47 -1.02 -15.52
CA MET A 30 -2.36 -1.70 -14.86
C MET A 30 -1.90 -2.94 -15.63
N PHE A 31 -2.83 -3.76 -16.16
CA PHE A 31 -2.47 -4.92 -16.96
C PHE A 31 -1.85 -4.55 -18.30
N ALA A 32 -2.36 -3.50 -18.96
CA ALA A 32 -1.75 -2.97 -20.17
C ALA A 32 -0.31 -2.48 -19.90
N ASP A 33 -0.08 -1.84 -18.74
CA ASP A 33 1.25 -1.37 -18.35
C ASP A 33 2.22 -2.52 -18.05
N PHE A 34 1.76 -3.59 -17.40
CA PHE A 34 2.57 -4.80 -17.19
C PHE A 34 2.94 -5.47 -18.52
N ASP A 35 1.98 -5.63 -19.43
CA ASP A 35 2.21 -6.22 -20.75
C ASP A 35 3.26 -5.41 -21.52
N ARG A 36 3.08 -4.08 -21.58
CA ARG A 36 4.02 -3.16 -22.22
C ARG A 36 5.41 -3.24 -21.59
N SER A 37 5.53 -3.11 -20.27
CA SER A 37 6.82 -3.12 -19.56
C SER A 37 7.59 -4.42 -19.82
N LEU A 38 6.90 -5.57 -19.84
CA LEU A 38 7.54 -6.85 -20.12
C LEU A 38 8.07 -6.92 -21.56
N ARG A 39 7.30 -6.45 -22.55
CA ARG A 39 7.74 -6.40 -23.95
C ARG A 39 8.93 -5.47 -24.13
N GLU A 40 8.94 -4.32 -23.46
CA GLU A 40 10.05 -3.37 -23.47
C GLU A 40 11.34 -3.98 -22.88
N THR A 41 11.23 -4.90 -21.92
CA THR A 41 12.36 -5.67 -21.37
C THR A 41 12.76 -6.88 -22.21
N GLY A 42 12.16 -7.09 -23.39
CA GLY A 42 12.48 -8.17 -24.31
C GLY A 42 11.83 -9.52 -23.99
N VAL A 43 10.79 -9.55 -23.15
CA VAL A 43 10.02 -10.77 -22.91
C VAL A 43 9.23 -11.13 -24.17
N GLY A 44 9.46 -12.34 -24.70
CA GLY A 44 8.84 -12.79 -25.95
C GLY A 44 7.31 -12.94 -25.88
N ASP A 45 6.65 -12.76 -27.03
CA ASP A 45 5.19 -12.79 -27.19
C ASP A 45 4.52 -14.04 -26.65
N LEU A 46 5.19 -15.19 -26.75
CA LEU A 46 4.67 -16.48 -26.29
C LEU A 46 4.62 -16.61 -24.77
N SER A 47 5.42 -15.85 -24.03
CA SER A 47 5.51 -15.91 -22.56
C SER A 47 4.89 -14.71 -21.86
N VAL A 48 4.77 -13.55 -22.50
CA VAL A 48 4.29 -12.29 -21.88
C VAL A 48 3.00 -12.46 -21.08
N GLY A 49 1.99 -13.15 -21.63
CA GLY A 49 0.73 -13.39 -20.92
C GLY A 49 0.88 -14.21 -19.64
N LYS A 50 1.84 -15.14 -19.58
CA LYS A 50 2.15 -15.90 -18.34
C LYS A 50 2.80 -15.00 -17.30
N HIS A 51 3.67 -14.08 -17.73
CA HIS A 51 4.32 -13.11 -16.84
C HIS A 51 3.31 -12.08 -16.31
N VAL A 52 2.44 -11.51 -17.15
CA VAL A 52 1.35 -10.61 -16.73
C VAL A 52 0.47 -11.30 -15.68
N LYS A 53 0.04 -12.54 -15.92
CA LYS A 53 -0.75 -13.32 -14.95
C LYS A 53 -0.02 -13.52 -13.63
N ARG A 54 1.30 -13.77 -13.65
CA ARG A 54 2.11 -13.90 -12.43
C ARG A 54 2.19 -12.59 -11.66
N MET A 55 2.43 -11.47 -12.34
CA MET A 55 2.46 -10.13 -11.74
C MET A 55 1.12 -9.76 -11.13
N ALA A 56 0.01 -10.03 -11.84
CA ALA A 56 -1.35 -9.82 -11.34
C ALA A 56 -1.61 -10.63 -10.07
N ARG A 57 -1.28 -11.94 -10.05
CA ARG A 57 -1.42 -12.79 -8.86
C ARG A 57 -0.61 -12.26 -7.68
N ALA A 58 0.63 -11.83 -7.91
CA ALA A 58 1.46 -11.24 -6.86
C ALA A 58 0.86 -9.94 -6.32
N PHE A 59 0.30 -9.09 -7.19
CA PHE A 59 -0.39 -7.87 -6.79
C PHE A 59 -1.63 -8.16 -5.93
N TYR A 60 -2.51 -9.07 -6.37
CA TYR A 60 -3.69 -9.47 -5.60
C TYR A 60 -3.32 -10.14 -4.26
N GLY A 61 -2.28 -10.97 -4.24
CA GLY A 61 -1.79 -11.58 -3.00
C GLY A 61 -1.32 -10.54 -1.97
N ARG A 62 -0.69 -9.45 -2.44
CA ARG A 62 -0.33 -8.31 -1.58
C ARG A 62 -1.56 -7.58 -1.06
N ILE A 63 -2.54 -7.28 -1.92
CA ILE A 63 -3.81 -6.66 -1.50
C ILE A 63 -4.45 -7.48 -0.37
N LEU A 64 -4.65 -8.78 -0.59
CA LEU A 64 -5.26 -9.66 0.41
C LEU A 64 -4.46 -9.69 1.71
N SER A 65 -3.14 -9.76 1.63
CA SER A 65 -2.29 -9.72 2.82
C SER A 65 -2.41 -8.42 3.60
N TYR A 66 -2.54 -7.28 2.92
CA TYR A 66 -2.71 -5.99 3.57
C TYR A 66 -4.10 -5.82 4.16
N GLU A 67 -5.14 -6.32 3.48
CA GLU A 67 -6.51 -6.34 4.02
C GLU A 67 -6.60 -7.17 5.30
N SER A 68 -6.06 -8.39 5.29
CA SER A 68 -6.02 -9.23 6.49
C SER A 68 -5.20 -8.59 7.61
N GLY A 69 -4.07 -7.95 7.26
CA GLY A 69 -3.26 -7.21 8.23
C GLY A 69 -4.01 -6.04 8.86
N LEU A 70 -4.75 -5.26 8.06
CA LEU A 70 -5.54 -4.12 8.55
C LEU A 70 -6.71 -4.52 9.43
N ALA A 71 -7.32 -5.67 9.14
CA ALA A 71 -8.39 -6.26 9.96
C ALA A 71 -7.88 -6.84 11.30
N GLY A 72 -6.58 -7.16 11.38
CA GLY A 72 -5.91 -7.59 12.61
C GLY A 72 -5.36 -6.42 13.45
N ASP A 73 -4.46 -6.76 14.36
CA ASP A 73 -3.71 -5.80 15.18
C ASP A 73 -2.48 -5.21 14.45
N ASP A 74 -1.74 -4.32 15.13
CA ASP A 74 -0.56 -3.67 14.55
C ASP A 74 0.57 -4.66 14.22
N ALA A 75 0.72 -5.73 15.01
CA ALA A 75 1.73 -6.74 14.77
C ALA A 75 1.41 -7.55 13.49
N TRP A 76 0.15 -7.88 13.26
CA TRP A 76 -0.32 -8.54 12.04
C TRP A 76 -0.10 -7.68 10.80
N LEU A 77 -0.43 -6.39 10.87
CA LEU A 77 -0.18 -5.46 9.76
C LEU A 77 1.33 -5.29 9.50
N ALA A 78 2.12 -5.10 10.55
CA ALA A 78 3.58 -4.97 10.44
C ALA A 78 4.20 -6.23 9.82
N ALA A 79 3.78 -7.44 10.22
CA ALA A 79 4.26 -8.69 9.62
C ALA A 79 3.90 -8.81 8.13
N ALA A 80 2.68 -8.41 7.75
CA ALA A 80 2.28 -8.36 6.35
C ALA A 80 3.14 -7.36 5.54
N LEU A 81 3.44 -6.19 6.09
CA LEU A 81 4.28 -5.18 5.45
C LEU A 81 5.75 -5.60 5.37
N ALA A 82 6.30 -6.18 6.44
CA ALA A 82 7.65 -6.74 6.49
C ALA A 82 7.87 -7.73 5.35
N ARG A 83 6.97 -8.71 5.20
CA ARG A 83 7.08 -9.73 4.15
C ARG A 83 6.99 -9.15 2.73
N ASN A 84 6.10 -8.18 2.50
CA ASN A 84 5.77 -7.76 1.13
C ASN A 84 6.52 -6.51 0.64
N VAL A 85 6.99 -5.65 1.56
CA VAL A 85 7.73 -4.43 1.26
C VAL A 85 9.23 -4.62 1.51
N PHE A 86 9.59 -5.29 2.61
CA PHE A 86 10.98 -5.44 3.03
C PHE A 86 11.55 -6.85 2.79
N GLY A 87 10.75 -7.81 2.33
CA GLY A 87 11.13 -9.24 2.29
C GLY A 87 12.35 -9.60 1.43
N THR A 88 12.88 -8.67 0.62
CA THR A 88 14.08 -8.87 -0.20
C THR A 88 15.17 -7.82 0.05
N VAL A 89 15.02 -6.97 1.06
CA VAL A 89 15.93 -5.87 1.37
C VAL A 89 16.22 -5.81 2.86
N SER A 90 17.42 -5.35 3.24
CA SER A 90 17.69 -5.03 4.64
C SER A 90 16.98 -3.74 5.01
N ALA A 91 16.29 -3.74 6.15
CA ALA A 91 15.57 -2.58 6.67
C ALA A 91 15.75 -2.51 8.20
N PRO A 92 15.67 -1.31 8.80
CA PRO A 92 15.63 -1.18 10.26
C PRO A 92 14.51 -2.01 10.88
N GLU A 93 14.71 -2.51 12.10
CA GLU A 93 13.73 -3.33 12.82
C GLU A 93 12.38 -2.58 13.02
N SER A 94 12.43 -1.25 13.18
CA SER A 94 11.23 -0.43 13.31
C SER A 94 10.45 -0.22 12.01
N ALA A 95 11.07 -0.43 10.83
CA ALA A 95 10.54 0.04 9.55
C ALA A 95 9.15 -0.54 9.23
N ALA A 96 8.90 -1.79 9.59
CA ALA A 96 7.59 -2.42 9.40
C ALA A 96 6.51 -1.84 10.33
N ASN A 97 6.87 -1.51 11.57
CA ASN A 97 5.96 -0.89 12.54
C ASN A 97 5.66 0.57 12.16
N ASP A 98 6.67 1.33 11.75
CA ASP A 98 6.53 2.70 11.26
C ASP A 98 5.62 2.76 10.03
N LEU A 99 5.79 1.80 9.10
CA LEU A 99 4.95 1.68 7.92
C LEU A 99 3.51 1.23 8.28
N ALA A 100 3.33 0.37 9.28
CA ALA A 100 2.00 -0.01 9.76
C ALA A 100 1.24 1.19 10.34
N TYR A 101 1.94 2.01 11.14
CA TYR A 101 1.40 3.27 11.66
C TYR A 101 0.98 4.22 10.53
N TYR A 102 1.84 4.38 9.53
CA TYR A 102 1.53 5.16 8.33
C TYR A 102 0.28 4.63 7.62
N VAL A 103 0.21 3.32 7.34
CA VAL A 103 -0.91 2.69 6.62
C VAL A 103 -2.23 2.91 7.35
N ARG A 104 -2.28 2.71 8.67
CA ARG A 104 -3.51 2.97 9.44
C ARG A 104 -3.91 4.44 9.42
N SER A 105 -2.94 5.34 9.51
CA SER A 105 -3.21 6.77 9.47
C SER A 105 -3.69 7.22 8.09
N ALA A 106 -3.10 6.69 7.03
CA ALA A 106 -3.55 6.93 5.65
C ALA A 106 -4.96 6.39 5.42
N VAL A 107 -5.28 5.18 5.90
CA VAL A 107 -6.66 4.65 5.84
C VAL A 107 -7.65 5.59 6.55
N ARG A 108 -7.31 6.13 7.72
CA ARG A 108 -8.15 7.11 8.43
C ARG A 108 -8.32 8.40 7.63
N ALA A 109 -7.23 8.96 7.09
CA ALA A 109 -7.26 10.21 6.32
C ALA A 109 -8.02 10.06 4.99
N LEU A 110 -7.89 8.92 4.31
CA LEU A 110 -8.62 8.65 3.08
C LEU A 110 -10.13 8.53 3.32
N ARG A 111 -10.55 8.04 4.49
CA ARG A 111 -11.98 7.94 4.83
C ARG A 111 -12.68 9.30 4.92
N SER A 112 -11.96 10.39 5.18
CA SER A 112 -12.54 11.74 5.19
C SER A 112 -12.60 12.41 3.81
N GLN A 113 -11.98 11.83 2.78
CA GLN A 113 -12.07 12.34 1.40
C GLN A 113 -13.35 11.86 0.73
N SER A 114 -13.95 12.70 -0.11
CA SER A 114 -15.22 12.37 -0.78
C SER A 114 -15.03 11.33 -1.87
N ALA A 115 -16.04 10.51 -2.12
CA ALA A 115 -16.02 9.56 -3.22
C ALA A 115 -15.89 10.26 -4.59
N ALA A 116 -16.47 11.45 -4.72
CA ALA A 116 -16.45 12.23 -5.96
C ALA A 116 -15.01 12.67 -6.30
N ASP A 117 -14.28 13.23 -5.35
CA ASP A 117 -12.88 13.66 -5.55
C ASP A 117 -12.00 12.45 -5.89
N LEU A 118 -12.17 11.36 -5.14
CA LEU A 118 -11.43 10.13 -5.37
C LEU A 118 -11.69 9.56 -6.77
N LEU A 119 -12.94 9.58 -7.26
CA LEU A 119 -13.27 9.11 -8.62
C LEU A 119 -12.81 10.07 -9.72
N ALA A 120 -12.65 11.36 -9.40
CA ALA A 120 -12.00 12.35 -10.28
C ALA A 120 -10.48 12.19 -10.32
N GLY A 121 -9.90 11.37 -9.45
CA GLY A 121 -8.46 11.16 -9.33
C GLY A 121 -7.76 12.09 -8.33
N ASP A 122 -8.51 12.93 -7.62
CA ASP A 122 -8.01 13.78 -6.54
C ASP A 122 -7.92 12.96 -5.25
N ILE A 123 -6.72 12.44 -4.99
CA ILE A 123 -6.40 11.67 -3.80
C ILE A 123 -5.20 12.29 -3.06
N SER A 124 -5.38 12.52 -1.76
CA SER A 124 -4.27 12.87 -0.87
C SER A 124 -3.94 11.71 0.07
N PHE A 125 -2.67 11.35 0.14
CA PHE A 125 -2.16 10.39 1.13
C PHE A 125 -1.54 11.09 2.35
N GLU A 126 -1.81 12.39 2.52
CA GLU A 126 -1.30 13.15 3.66
C GLU A 126 -1.74 12.50 4.96
N VAL A 127 -0.74 12.01 5.70
CA VAL A 127 -0.91 11.50 7.04
C VAL A 127 -0.65 12.67 7.98
N PRO A 128 -1.62 13.06 8.84
CA PRO A 128 -1.36 14.05 9.88
C PRO A 128 -0.14 13.62 10.71
N PRO A 129 0.79 14.53 11.06
CA PRO A 129 1.95 14.17 11.86
C PRO A 129 1.49 13.46 13.15
N GLY A 130 2.08 12.29 13.41
CA GLY A 130 1.82 11.55 14.64
C GLY A 130 2.31 12.33 15.87
N PRO A 131 1.86 11.98 17.09
CA PRO A 131 2.37 12.62 18.29
C PRO A 131 3.88 12.39 18.36
N SER A 132 4.65 13.48 18.24
CA SER A 132 6.10 13.47 18.39
C SER A 132 6.45 12.84 19.73
N ARG A 133 6.91 11.59 19.74
CA ARG A 133 7.54 10.99 20.92
C ARG A 133 8.92 11.63 21.09
N ILE A 134 8.95 12.83 21.67
CA ILE A 134 10.17 13.36 22.26
C ILE A 134 10.36 12.58 23.57
N THR A 135 11.12 11.49 23.52
CA THR A 135 11.72 10.92 24.73
C THR A 135 13.23 11.06 24.60
N LEU A 136 13.75 12.23 24.97
CA LEU A 136 15.16 12.38 25.33
C LEU A 136 15.27 12.33 26.85
N SER A 137 15.13 11.13 27.41
CA SER A 137 15.65 10.83 28.75
C SER A 137 17.16 10.57 28.62
N TYR A 138 17.93 11.63 28.45
CA TYR A 138 19.39 11.59 28.58
C TYR A 138 19.91 12.93 29.11
N LEU A 139 19.50 13.35 30.31
CA LEU A 139 20.21 14.31 31.16
C LEU A 139 19.70 14.14 32.60
N SER A 140 20.13 13.08 33.27
CA SER A 140 20.14 12.99 34.72
C SER A 140 21.32 12.12 35.11
N GLY A 141 22.46 12.77 35.31
CA GLY A 141 23.73 12.15 35.66
C GLY A 141 24.84 13.17 35.72
N ASP A 142 24.57 14.37 36.23
CA ASP A 142 25.65 15.23 36.70
C ASP A 142 26.09 14.70 38.07
N ALA A 143 27.37 14.34 38.10
CA ALA A 143 28.11 13.98 39.28
C ALA A 143 28.13 15.14 40.28
N LEU A 144 27.88 14.81 41.54
CA LEU A 144 28.45 15.50 42.70
C LEU A 144 29.03 14.45 43.63
#